data_AF-A0A497NLN6-F1
#
_entry.id   AF-A0A497NLN6-F1
#
_cell.length_a   1.000
_cell.length_b   1.000
_cell.length_c   1.000
_cell.angle_alpha   90.00
_cell.angle_beta   90.00
_cell.angle_gamma   90.00
#
_symmetry.space_group_name_H-M   'P 1'
#
loop_
_entity.id
_entity.type
_entity.pdbx_description
1 polymer ?
#
loop_
_entity_poly.entity_id
_entity_poly.type
_entity_poly.pdbx_seq_one_letter_code
_entity_poly.pdbx_strand_id
1 'polypeptide(L)'
;MGGRNLIIVEYPDGSSMVYEAPKESEDIEEVTSEVFEMWNLKIRNRDGTVSWMRIYAPTKDGEVIIRTFDNRLRYKVRRSDVKKDTLTRKWME
;
A
#
# COMPACT_ATOMS: atom_id res chain seq x y z
N MET A 1 10.75 3.76 24.29
CA MET A 1 11.32 4.15 22.99
C MET A 1 10.36 3.68 21.91
N GLY A 2 9.54 4.58 21.37
CA GLY A 2 8.56 4.22 20.34
C GLY A 2 9.29 3.90 19.04
N GLY A 3 9.28 2.64 18.61
CA GLY A 3 9.77 2.27 17.29
C GLY A 3 8.93 2.94 16.21
N ARG A 4 9.55 3.37 15.11
CA ARG A 4 8.81 3.83 13.93
C ARG A 4 8.12 2.63 13.30
N ASN A 5 6.83 2.76 12.97
CA ASN A 5 6.10 1.71 12.26
C ASN A 5 6.40 1.90 10.77
N LEU A 6 7.10 0.95 10.16
CA LEU A 6 7.58 1.10 8.78
C LEU A 6 7.01 0.01 7.88
N ILE A 7 6.57 0.44 6.69
CA ILE A 7 6.16 -0.43 5.59
C ILE A 7 7.15 -0.26 4.44
N ILE A 8 7.60 -1.38 3.88
CA ILE A 8 8.41 -1.45 2.68
C ILE A 8 7.49 -1.83 1.53
N VAL A 9 7.60 -1.08 0.43
CA VAL A 9 6.95 -1.38 -0.84
C VAL A 9 8.04 -1.73 -1.83
N GLU A 10 8.02 -2.96 -2.34
CA GLU A 10 8.92 -3.45 -3.38
C GLU A 10 8.20 -3.43 -4.71
N TYR A 11 8.81 -2.80 -5.71
CA TYR A 11 8.22 -2.56 -7.02
C TYR A 11 8.71 -3.57 -8.06
N PRO A 12 7.96 -3.77 -9.17
CA PRO A 12 8.32 -4.73 -10.21
C PRO A 12 9.67 -4.47 -10.90
N ASP A 13 10.18 -3.23 -10.85
CA ASP A 13 11.48 -2.85 -11.41
C ASP A 13 12.66 -3.14 -10.47
N GLY A 14 12.40 -3.77 -9.32
CA GLY A 14 13.42 -4.08 -8.32
C GLY A 14 13.73 -2.92 -7.37
N SER A 15 13.13 -1.75 -7.56
CA SER A 15 13.24 -0.65 -6.61
C SER A 15 12.39 -0.91 -5.37
N SER A 16 12.66 -0.16 -4.29
CA SER A 16 11.87 -0.24 -3.07
C SER A 16 11.77 1.11 -2.40
N MET A 17 10.64 1.36 -1.75
CA MET A 17 10.40 2.56 -0.95
C MET A 17 9.93 2.20 0.45
N VAL A 18 10.23 3.08 1.41
CA VAL A 18 9.86 2.92 2.81
C VAL A 18 8.91 4.03 3.20
N TYR A 19 7.80 3.67 3.80
CA TYR A 19 6.76 4.57 4.29
C TYR A 19 6.60 4.40 5.80
N GLU A 20 6.32 5.51 6.48
CA GLU A 20 5.98 5.49 7.90
C GLU A 20 4.47 5.31 8.06
N ALA A 21 4.08 4.19 8.68
CA ALA A 21 2.70 3.91 9.03
C ALA A 21 2.34 4.64 10.34
N PRO A 22 1.10 5.13 10.49
CA PRO A 22 0.68 5.80 11.73
C PRO A 22 0.75 4.91 12.97
N LYS A 23 0.60 3.58 12.80
CA LYS A 23 0.53 2.56 13.85
C LYS A 23 1.16 1.24 13.40
N GLU A 24 1.36 0.31 14.33
CA GLU A 24 1.87 -1.04 14.04
C GLU A 24 0.88 -1.77 13.13
N SER A 25 1.30 -2.04 11.89
CA SER A 25 0.48 -2.66 10.86
C SER A 25 0.38 -4.17 11.05
N GLU A 26 -0.82 -4.70 11.00
CA GLU A 26 -1.10 -6.14 11.09
C GLU A 26 -1.39 -6.74 9.72
N ASP A 27 -2.21 -6.06 8.90
CA ASP A 27 -2.61 -6.55 7.59
C ASP A 27 -2.97 -5.42 6.60
N ILE A 28 -3.02 -5.74 5.30
CA ILE A 28 -3.56 -4.86 4.24
C ILE A 28 -4.93 -5.39 3.85
N GLU A 29 -5.99 -4.63 4.17
CA GLU A 29 -7.36 -5.00 3.83
C GLU A 29 -7.71 -4.69 2.39
N GLU A 30 -7.18 -3.59 1.84
CA GLU A 30 -7.53 -3.11 0.51
C GLU A 30 -6.41 -2.27 -0.10
N VAL A 31 -6.28 -2.35 -1.43
CA VAL A 31 -5.47 -1.47 -2.26
C VAL A 31 -6.32 -0.90 -3.38
N THR A 32 -6.41 0.42 -3.47
CA THR A 32 -7.12 1.12 -4.54
C THR A 32 -6.22 2.16 -5.21
N SER A 33 -6.60 2.61 -6.42
CA SER A 33 -5.88 3.66 -7.15
C SER A 33 -6.74 4.91 -7.26
N GLU A 34 -6.27 6.03 -6.70
CA GLU A 34 -6.95 7.33 -6.75
C GLU A 34 -6.54 8.18 -7.96
N VAL A 35 -5.32 8.01 -8.44
CA VAL A 35 -4.78 8.64 -9.66
C VAL A 35 -3.79 7.66 -10.31
N PHE A 36 -3.39 7.91 -11.57
CA PHE A 36 -2.47 7.03 -12.30
C PHE A 36 -1.16 6.71 -11.54
N GLU A 37 -0.73 7.64 -10.67
CA GLU A 37 0.57 7.63 -10.01
C GLU A 37 0.53 7.23 -8.53
N MET A 38 -0.65 7.10 -7.90
CA MET A 38 -0.77 6.84 -6.46
C MET A 38 -1.78 5.74 -6.13
N TRP A 39 -1.43 4.91 -5.16
CA TRP A 39 -2.32 3.92 -4.54
C TRP A 39 -2.64 4.29 -3.09
N ASN A 40 -3.86 3.98 -2.67
CA ASN A 40 -4.32 4.03 -1.30
C ASN A 40 -4.30 2.63 -0.70
N LEU A 41 -3.75 2.51 0.50
CA LEU A 41 -3.70 1.30 1.30
C LEU A 41 -4.64 1.45 2.48
N LYS A 42 -5.58 0.52 2.61
CA LYS A 42 -6.36 0.34 3.83
C LYS A 42 -5.63 -0.66 4.74
N ILE A 43 -5.11 -0.18 5.85
CA ILE A 43 -4.24 -0.93 6.74
C ILE A 43 -5.03 -1.26 8.02
N ARG A 44 -5.11 -2.55 8.37
CA ARG A 44 -5.56 -2.99 9.68
C ARG A 44 -4.39 -2.91 10.64
N ASN A 45 -4.56 -2.16 11.73
CA ASN A 45 -3.55 -2.01 12.77
C ASN A 45 -3.75 -3.06 13.85
N ARG A 46 -2.66 -3.38 14.56
CA ARG A 46 -2.65 -4.39 15.63
C ARG A 46 -3.55 -4.05 16.82
N ASP A 47 -3.87 -2.77 17.01
CA ASP A 47 -4.83 -2.32 18.02
C ASP A 47 -6.30 -2.46 17.57
N GLY A 48 -6.55 -3.05 16.40
CA GLY A 48 -7.87 -3.25 15.82
C GLY A 48 -8.42 -2.02 15.07
N THR A 49 -7.71 -0.90 15.03
CA THR A 49 -8.11 0.28 14.25
C THR A 49 -7.69 0.17 12.78
N VAL A 50 -8.24 1.03 11.94
CA VAL A 50 -7.86 1.15 10.53
C VAL A 50 -7.10 2.45 10.28
N SER A 51 -6.10 2.40 9.41
CA SER A 51 -5.40 3.57 8.88
C SER A 51 -5.38 3.55 7.36
N TRP A 52 -5.36 4.73 6.76
CA TRP A 52 -5.19 4.90 5.31
C TRP A 52 -3.81 5.50 5.04
N MET A 53 -3.11 4.95 4.05
CA MET A 53 -1.80 5.44 3.63
C MET A 53 -1.72 5.53 2.11
N ARG A 54 -1.00 6.53 1.61
CA ARG A 54 -0.71 6.69 0.18
C ARG A 54 0.69 6.19 -0.13
N ILE A 55 0.81 5.45 -1.23
CA ILE A 55 2.08 5.01 -1.78
C ILE A 55 2.13 5.34 -3.27
N TYR A 56 3.33 5.48 -3.83
CA TYR A 56 3.48 5.57 -5.28
C TYR A 56 3.02 4.27 -5.93
N ALA A 57 2.26 4.41 -7.02
CA ALA A 57 1.88 3.29 -7.86
C ALA A 57 3.10 2.79 -8.67
N PRO A 58 3.21 1.48 -8.94
CA PRO A 58 4.31 0.93 -9.73
C PRO A 58 4.32 1.50 -11.15
N THR A 59 5.48 1.92 -11.67
CA THR A 59 5.58 2.50 -13.03
C THR A 59 5.39 1.46 -14.15
N LYS A 60 5.62 0.18 -13.85
CA LYS A 60 5.46 -0.96 -14.76
C LYS A 60 4.36 -1.89 -14.24
N ASP A 61 3.77 -2.66 -15.16
CA ASP A 61 2.93 -3.77 -14.75
C ASP A 61 3.76 -4.86 -14.04
N GLY A 62 3.13 -5.55 -13.09
CA GLY A 62 3.79 -6.57 -12.28
C GLY A 62 3.30 -6.64 -10.83
N GLU A 63 3.93 -7.54 -10.08
CA GLU A 63 3.66 -7.76 -8.65
C GLU A 63 4.37 -6.68 -7.80
N VAL A 64 3.60 -6.06 -6.92
CA VAL A 64 4.06 -5.18 -5.84
C VAL A 64 3.97 -5.96 -4.53
N ILE A 65 5.01 -5.87 -3.71
CA ILE A 65 5.06 -6.50 -2.39
C ILE A 65 5.02 -5.40 -1.34
N ILE A 66 4.06 -5.48 -0.43
CA ILE A 66 3.91 -4.56 0.70
C ILE A 66 4.19 -5.36 1.96
N ARG A 67 5.20 -4.98 2.75
CA ARG A 67 5.61 -5.76 3.91
C ARG A 67 6.20 -4.92 5.02
N THR A 68 6.20 -5.45 6.23
CA THR A 68 7.01 -4.92 7.34
C THR A 68 8.45 -5.46 7.27
N PHE A 69 9.38 -4.81 7.97
CA PHE A 69 10.78 -5.27 8.05
C PHE A 69 10.90 -6.68 8.65
N ASP A 70 10.08 -6.98 9.65
CA ASP A 70 10.02 -8.29 10.32
C ASP A 70 9.18 -9.34 9.56
N ASN A 71 8.63 -8.98 8.40
CA ASN A 71 7.72 -9.81 7.59
C ASN A 71 6.47 -10.32 8.31
N ARG A 72 6.06 -9.75 9.46
CA ARG A 72 4.77 -10.09 10.09
C ARG A 72 3.59 -9.77 9.19
N LEU A 73 3.69 -8.66 8.45
CA LEU A 73 2.80 -8.33 7.35
C LEU A 73 3.56 -8.58 6.04
N ARG A 74 2.95 -9.34 5.13
CA ARG A 74 3.42 -9.51 3.74
C ARG A 74 2.22 -9.69 2.81
N TYR A 75 1.93 -8.64 2.06
CA TYR A 75 0.84 -8.57 1.11
C TYR A 75 1.39 -8.46 -0.31
N LYS A 76 0.75 -9.12 -1.26
CA LYS A 76 1.12 -9.12 -2.68
C LYS A 76 -0.06 -8.65 -3.51
N VAL A 77 0.19 -7.76 -4.46
CA VAL A 77 -0.85 -7.26 -5.37
C VAL A 77 -0.25 -6.97 -6.73
N ARG A 78 -0.97 -7.31 -7.80
CA ARG A 78 -0.56 -6.93 -9.16
C ARG A 78 -1.15 -5.59 -9.54
N ARG A 79 -0.40 -4.78 -10.30
CA ARG A 79 -0.89 -3.49 -10.81
C ARG A 79 -2.21 -3.63 -11.58
N SER A 80 -2.35 -4.70 -12.37
CA SER A 80 -3.57 -5.03 -13.12
C SER A 80 -4.82 -5.25 -12.24
N ASP A 81 -4.63 -5.66 -10.99
CA ASP A 81 -5.73 -6.11 -10.12
C ASP A 81 -6.23 -4.98 -9.21
N VAL A 82 -5.49 -3.87 -9.12
CA VAL A 82 -5.86 -2.72 -8.30
C VAL A 82 -7.02 -1.96 -8.92
N LYS A 83 -8.14 -1.94 -8.22
CA LYS A 83 -9.34 -1.22 -8.65
C LYS A 83 -9.10 0.29 -8.56
N LYS A 84 -9.49 1.01 -9.61
CA LYS A 84 -9.61 2.47 -9.56
C LYS A 84 -10.72 2.84 -8.58
N ASP A 85 -10.42 3.75 -7.66
CA ASP A 85 -11.40 4.28 -6.73
C ASP A 85 -12.58 4.90 -7.50
N THR A 86 -13.78 4.71 -6.97
CA THR A 86 -15.04 5.21 -7.51
C THR A 86 -15.01 6.73 -7.69
N LEU A 87 -14.30 7.45 -6.80
CA LEU A 87 -14.08 8.90 -6.95
C LEU A 87 -13.27 9.20 -8.21
N THR A 88 -12.17 8.49 -8.45
CA THR A 88 -11.33 8.65 -9.65
C THR A 88 -12.04 8.32 -10.94
N ARG A 89 -12.95 7.33 -10.93
CA ARG A 89 -13.76 7.01 -12.10
C ARG A 89 -14.62 8.19 -12.55
N LYS A 90 -15.19 8.95 -11.62
CA LYS A 90 -16.00 10.15 -11.91
C LYS A 90 -15.21 11.32 -12.52
N TRP A 91 -13.87 11.36 -12.39
CA TRP A 91 -13.03 12.40 -12.96
C TRP A 91 -12.51 12.08 -14.38
N MET A 92 -12.66 10.84 -14.84
CA MET A 92 -12.26 10.41 -16.19
C MET A 92 -13.44 10.25 -17.17
N GLU A 93 -14.68 10.38 -16.68
CA GLU A 93 -15.90 10.52 -17.50
C GLU A 93 -16.12 12.00 -17.87
#